data_AF-A0A612C5P2-F1
#
_entry.id   AF-A0A612C5P2-F1
#
_cell.length_a   1.000
_cell.length_b   1.000
_cell.length_c   1.000
_cell.angle_alpha   90.00
_cell.angle_beta   90.00
_cell.angle_gamma   90.00
#
_symmetry.space_group_name_H-M   'P 1'
#
loop_
_entity.id
_entity.type
_entity.pdbx_description
1 polymer ?
#
loop_
_entity_poly.entity_id
_entity_poly.type
_entity_poly.pdbx_seq_one_letter_code
_entity_poly.pdbx_strand_id
1 'polypeptide(L)'
;MSNKRLNGIQFLRGFAVLAVVLGHNRGTMYDNIVAGSFIDYITSNAIFGVEVFFVISGFIISHSTQSIKFSSFAESLSFLIKRFFRIYPLYLMVLALYVSLYYY
;
A
#
# COMPACT_ATOMS: atom_id res chain seq x y z
N MET A 1 -9.81 25.01 -8.64
CA MET A 1 -9.99 24.64 -7.22
C MET A 1 -8.67 24.10 -6.68
N SER A 2 -8.15 24.69 -5.59
CA SER A 2 -6.84 24.31 -5.03
C SER A 2 -6.81 22.82 -4.70
N ASN A 3 -5.92 22.06 -5.34
CA ASN A 3 -5.65 20.66 -5.07
C ASN A 3 -5.03 20.54 -3.66
N LYS A 4 -5.86 20.60 -2.61
CA LYS A 4 -5.42 20.38 -1.23
C LYS A 4 -5.02 18.93 -1.09
N ARG A 5 -3.75 18.63 -1.36
CA ARG A 5 -3.18 17.32 -1.12
C ARG A 5 -3.23 17.06 0.39
N LEU A 6 -3.92 15.98 0.77
CA LEU A 6 -4.00 15.53 2.16
C LEU A 6 -2.69 14.84 2.55
N ASN A 7 -1.61 15.63 2.65
CA ASN A 7 -0.25 15.12 2.81
C ASN A 7 -0.10 14.27 4.07
N GLY A 8 -0.68 14.67 5.21
CA GLY A 8 -0.63 13.89 6.44
C GLY A 8 -1.24 12.48 6.29
N ILE A 9 -2.37 12.37 5.58
CA ILE A 9 -3.02 11.08 5.31
C ILE A 9 -2.18 10.22 4.35
N GLN A 10 -1.53 10.83 3.37
CA GLN A 10 -0.61 10.12 2.47
C GLN A 10 0.63 9.59 3.20
N PHE A 11 1.20 10.38 4.14
CA PHE A 11 2.30 9.93 4.99
C PHE A 11 1.86 8.76 5.88
N LEU A 12 0.69 8.85 6.49
CA LEU A 12 0.14 7.75 7.31
C LEU A 12 -0.04 6.47 6.50
N ARG A 13 -0.51 6.57 5.25
CA ARG A 13 -0.56 5.42 4.33
C ARG A 13 0.82 4.82 4.08
N GLY A 14 1.84 5.66 3.95
CA GLY A 14 3.24 5.24 3.82
C GLY A 14 3.73 4.48 5.05
N PHE A 15 3.50 5.00 6.26
CA PHE A 15 3.84 4.29 7.49
C PHE A 15 3.10 2.96 7.63
N ALA A 16 1.80 2.94 7.27
CA ALA A 16 1.00 1.72 7.32
C ALA A 16 1.56 0.63 6.41
N VAL A 17 1.93 0.95 5.16
CA VAL A 17 2.50 -0.05 4.23
C VAL A 17 3.87 -0.54 4.68
N LEU A 18 4.69 0.31 5.31
CA LEU A 18 5.97 -0.12 5.88
C LEU A 18 5.79 -1.15 7.00
N ALA A 19 4.82 -0.94 7.90
CA ALA A 19 4.48 -1.91 8.93
C ALA A 19 4.03 -3.27 8.32
N VAL A 20 3.24 -3.23 7.23
CA VAL A 20 2.81 -4.44 6.50
C VAL A 20 3.99 -5.20 5.90
N VAL A 21 4.92 -4.48 5.25
CA VAL A 21 6.11 -5.07 4.64
C VAL A 21 7.00 -5.71 5.71
N LEU A 22 7.21 -5.02 6.84
CA LEU A 22 7.97 -5.58 7.97
C LEU A 22 7.31 -6.84 8.53
N GLY A 23 5.99 -6.85 8.66
CA GLY A 23 5.24 -8.03 9.09
C GLY A 23 5.40 -9.25 8.19
N HIS A 24 5.33 -9.07 6.86
CA HIS A 24 5.53 -10.16 5.91
C HIS A 24 6.96 -10.72 5.94
N ASN A 25 7.95 -9.90 6.29
CA ASN A 25 9.34 -10.31 6.47
C ASN A 25 9.65 -10.80 7.88
N ARG A 26 8.67 -10.92 8.77
CA ARG A 26 8.90 -11.40 10.14
C ARG A 26 9.47 -12.82 10.15
N GLY A 27 9.01 -13.69 9.25
CA GLY A 27 9.48 -15.07 9.16
C GLY A 27 10.97 -15.19 8.80
N THR A 28 11.46 -14.31 7.92
CA THR A 28 12.87 -14.26 7.52
C THR A 28 13.75 -13.52 8.53
N MET A 29 13.16 -12.67 9.38
CA MET A 29 13.85 -11.88 10.40
C MET A 29 13.78 -12.51 11.80
N TYR A 30 13.12 -13.65 11.96
CA TYR A 30 12.73 -14.19 13.27
C TYR A 30 13.91 -14.33 14.25
N ASP A 31 15.05 -14.83 13.79
CA ASP A 31 16.24 -15.04 14.63
C ASP A 31 16.93 -13.74 15.06
N ASN A 32 16.62 -12.62 14.40
CA ASN A 32 17.21 -11.30 14.65
C ASN A 32 16.28 -10.36 15.43
N ILE A 33 15.06 -10.79 15.75
CA ILE A 33 14.07 -9.97 16.47
C ILE A 33 14.15 -10.28 17.96
N VAL A 34 14.55 -9.29 18.76
CA VAL A 34 14.50 -9.36 20.22
C VAL A 34 13.03 -9.34 20.67
N ALA A 35 12.61 -10.36 21.41
CA ALA A 35 11.26 -10.46 21.95
C ALA A 35 10.91 -9.24 22.82
N GLY A 36 9.72 -8.66 22.62
CA GLY A 36 9.27 -7.45 23.32
C GLY A 36 9.92 -6.14 22.84
N SER A 37 10.76 -6.17 21.81
CA SER A 37 11.24 -4.96 21.15
C SER A 37 10.13 -4.26 20.36
N PHE A 38 10.32 -2.97 20.06
CA PHE A 38 9.39 -2.22 19.21
C PHE A 38 9.16 -2.89 17.84
N ILE A 39 10.19 -3.52 17.27
CA ILE A 39 10.11 -4.26 16.01
C ILE A 39 9.26 -5.52 16.16
N ASP A 40 9.39 -6.24 17.28
CA ASP A 40 8.54 -7.40 17.57
C ASP A 40 7.06 -6.99 17.69
N TYR A 41 6.76 -5.89 18.37
CA TYR A 41 5.40 -5.34 18.45
C TYR A 41 4.83 -4.95 17.08
N ILE A 42 5.58 -4.23 16.25
CA ILE A 42 5.10 -3.84 14.91
C ILE A 42 4.87 -5.07 14.02
N THR A 43 5.84 -5.99 13.99
CA THR A 43 5.79 -7.13 13.08
C THR A 43 4.75 -8.17 13.49
N SER A 44 4.52 -8.38 14.79
CA SER A 44 3.46 -9.25 15.31
C SER A 44 2.06 -8.69 15.07
N ASN A 45 1.93 -7.36 14.99
CA ASN A 45 0.67 -6.64 14.83
C ASN A 45 0.50 -6.03 13.43
N ALA A 46 1.21 -6.55 12.43
CA ALA A 46 1.21 -5.99 11.08
C ALA A 46 -0.18 -5.97 10.40
N ILE A 47 -1.14 -6.77 10.89
CA ILE A 47 -2.53 -6.75 10.44
C ILE A 47 -3.19 -5.37 10.58
N PHE A 48 -2.90 -4.62 11.64
CA PHE A 48 -3.43 -3.25 11.79
C PHE A 48 -2.87 -2.32 10.71
N GLY A 49 -1.62 -2.53 10.29
CA GLY A 49 -1.04 -1.82 9.15
C GLY A 49 -1.84 -2.06 7.86
N VAL A 50 -2.30 -3.29 7.64
CA VAL A 50 -3.14 -3.67 6.49
C VAL A 50 -4.49 -2.93 6.55
N GLU A 51 -5.17 -2.97 7.68
CA GLU A 51 -6.46 -2.30 7.88
C GLU A 51 -6.37 -0.79 7.64
N VAL A 52 -5.39 -0.13 8.27
CA VAL A 52 -5.17 1.32 8.12
C VAL A 52 -4.83 1.67 6.68
N PHE A 53 -3.97 0.88 6.02
CA PHE A 53 -3.61 1.10 4.62
C PHE A 53 -4.84 1.01 3.70
N PHE A 54 -5.71 0.01 3.88
CA PHE A 54 -6.90 -0.15 3.06
C PHE A 54 -7.94 0.95 3.30
N VAL A 55 -8.23 1.29 4.56
CA VAL A 55 -9.19 2.37 4.91
C VAL A 55 -8.74 3.70 4.35
N ILE A 56 -7.46 4.07 4.53
CA ILE A 56 -6.92 5.32 3.98
C ILE A 56 -6.95 5.32 2.46
N SER A 57 -6.58 4.19 1.84
CA SER A 57 -6.64 4.06 0.39
C SER A 57 -8.08 4.26 -0.11
N GLY A 58 -9.06 3.58 0.47
CA GLY A 58 -10.48 3.74 0.13
C GLY A 58 -10.96 5.19 0.29
N PHE A 59 -10.59 5.86 1.38
CA PHE A 59 -10.90 7.25 1.62
C PHE A 59 -10.30 8.18 0.54
N ILE A 60 -9.00 8.06 0.25
CA ILE A 60 -8.33 8.87 -0.78
C ILE A 60 -8.99 8.65 -2.14
N ILE A 61 -9.32 7.40 -2.46
CA ILE A 61 -9.99 7.02 -3.69
C ILE A 61 -11.32 7.77 -3.79
N SER A 62 -12.21 7.59 -2.81
CA SER A 62 -13.53 8.24 -2.76
C SER A 62 -13.42 9.76 -2.85
N HIS A 63 -12.55 10.37 -2.04
CA HIS A 63 -12.34 11.82 -2.03
C HIS A 63 -11.82 12.35 -3.37
N SER A 64 -10.85 11.66 -3.98
CA SER A 64 -10.28 12.07 -5.28
C SER A 64 -11.25 11.91 -6.45
N THR A 65 -12.24 11.02 -6.32
CA THR A 65 -13.27 10.79 -7.35
C THR A 65 -14.58 11.51 -7.06
N GLN A 66 -14.69 12.24 -5.95
CA GLN A 66 -15.94 12.87 -5.52
C GLN A 66 -16.47 13.88 -6.57
N SER A 67 -15.58 14.52 -7.32
CA SER A 67 -15.94 15.45 -8.40
C SER A 67 -16.19 14.78 -9.76
N ILE A 68 -15.94 13.48 -9.89
CA ILE A 68 -16.13 12.72 -11.12
C ILE A 68 -17.56 12.17 -11.10
N LYS A 69 -18.40 12.65 -12.02
CA LYS A 69 -19.68 11.98 -12.30
C LYS A 69 -19.36 10.80 -13.19
N PHE A 70 -19.45 9.58 -12.67
CA PHE A 70 -19.41 8.36 -13.47
C PHE A 70 -20.76 8.20 -14.18
N SER A 71 -20.93 8.94 -15.28
CA SER A 71 -22.13 8.96 -16.10
C SER A 71 -22.20 7.82 -17.11
N SER A 72 -21.07 7.17 -17.38
CA SER A 72 -20.98 6.04 -18.32
C SER A 72 -20.08 4.93 -17.80
N PHE A 73 -20.38 3.70 -18.19
CA PHE A 73 -19.51 2.54 -17.96
C PHE A 73 -18.08 2.76 -18.49
N ALA A 74 -17.93 3.48 -19.60
CA ALA A 74 -16.63 3.80 -20.19
C ALA A 74 -15.74 4.64 -19.25
N GLU A 75 -16.33 5.54 -18.45
CA GLU A 75 -15.60 6.40 -17.52
C GLU A 75 -15.09 5.62 -16.30
N SER A 76 -15.92 4.70 -15.78
CA SER A 76 -15.53 3.76 -14.73
C SER A 76 -14.41 2.83 -15.20
N LEU A 77 -14.51 2.33 -16.44
CA LEU A 77 -13.47 1.48 -17.02
C LEU A 77 -12.16 2.26 -17.22
N SER A 78 -12.22 3.49 -17.73
CA SER A 78 -11.04 4.36 -17.87
C SER A 78 -10.33 4.57 -16.53
N PHE A 79 -11.08 4.76 -15.45
CA PHE A 79 -10.54 4.88 -14.10
C PHE A 79 -9.84 3.61 -13.61
N LEU A 80 -10.42 2.44 -13.85
CA LEU A 80 -9.81 1.15 -13.50
C LEU A 80 -8.53 0.90 -14.31
N ILE A 81 -8.55 1.17 -15.62
CA ILE A 81 -7.38 1.03 -16.50
C ILE A 81 -6.23 1.91 -16.00
N LYS A 82 -6.50 3.18 -15.67
CA LYS A 82 -5.48 4.09 -15.12
C LYS A 82 -4.85 3.56 -13.83
N ARG A 83 -5.61 2.88 -12.99
CA ARG A 83 -5.11 2.27 -11.75
C ARG A 83 -4.31 1.02 -12.02
N PHE A 84 -4.77 0.18 -12.94
CA PHE A 84 -4.06 -1.02 -13.36
C PHE A 84 -2.65 -0.67 -13.84
N PHE A 85 -2.54 0.25 -14.81
CA PHE A 85 -1.24 0.70 -15.33
C PHE A 85 -0.41 1.50 -14.32
N ARG A 86 -0.99 1.96 -13.21
CA ARG A 86 -0.24 2.59 -12.12
C ARG A 86 0.39 1.57 -11.16
N ILE A 87 -0.29 0.45 -10.91
CA ILE A 87 0.11 -0.54 -9.90
C ILE A 87 0.95 -1.66 -10.51
N TYR A 88 0.52 -2.22 -11.66
CA TYR A 88 1.14 -3.41 -12.24
C TYR A 88 2.58 -3.22 -12.70
N PRO A 89 2.99 -2.10 -13.34
CA PRO A 89 4.38 -1.97 -13.78
C PRO A 89 5.38 -2.02 -12.63
N LEU A 90 5.07 -1.32 -11.52
CA LEU A 90 5.91 -1.37 -10.33
C LEU A 90 5.90 -2.76 -9.69
N TYR A 91 4.72 -3.38 -9.59
CA TYR A 91 4.60 -4.75 -9.07
C TYR A 91 5.45 -5.75 -9.86
N LEU A 92 5.34 -5.76 -11.20
CA LEU A 92 6.10 -6.67 -12.05
C LEU A 92 7.61 -6.42 -11.96
N MET A 93 8.04 -5.15 -11.87
CA MET A 93 9.45 -4.81 -11.69
C MET A 93 10.00 -5.34 -10.36
N VAL A 94 9.27 -5.14 -9.26
CA VAL A 94 9.67 -5.64 -7.93
C VAL A 94 9.61 -7.16 -7.88
N LEU A 95 8.61 -7.78 -8.49
CA LEU A 95 8.47 -9.23 -8.59
C LEU A 95 9.65 -9.83 -9.37
N ALA A 96 9.99 -9.27 -10.52
CA ALA A 96 11.13 -9.71 -11.32
C ALA A 96 12.44 -9.59 -10.52
N LEU A 97 12.65 -8.47 -9.83
CA LEU A 97 13.81 -8.29 -8.95
C LEU A 97 13.84 -9.34 -7.83
N TYR A 98 12.72 -9.55 -7.14
CA TYR A 98 12.62 -10.54 -6.06
C TYR A 98 12.94 -11.94 -6.55
N VAL A 99 12.36 -12.35 -7.69
CA VAL A 99 12.64 -13.65 -8.33
C VAL A 99 14.12 -13.75 -8.70
N SER A 100 14.70 -12.73 -9.36
CA SER A 100 16.11 -12.73 -9.72
C SER A 100 17.04 -12.85 -8.52
N LEU A 101 16.74 -12.16 -7.41
CA LEU A 101 17.52 -12.25 -6.17
C LEU A 101 17.33 -13.58 -5.43
N TYR A 102 16.20 -14.25 -5.60
CA TYR A 102 15.95 -15.55 -4.97
C TYR A 102 16.71 -16.70 -5.64
N TYR A 103 16.93 -16.62 -6.95
CA TYR A 103 17.64 -17.65 -7.74
C TYR A 103 19.15 -17.43 -7.86
N TYR A 104 19.70 -16.35 -7.30
CA TYR A 104 21.13 -16.02 -7.28
C TYR A 104 21.69 -16.17 -5.87
#